data_AF-A0A662R116-F1
#
_entry.id   AF-A0A662R116-F1
#
_cell.length_a   1.000
_cell.length_b   1.000
_cell.length_c   1.000
_cell.angle_alpha   90.00
_cell.angle_beta   90.00
_cell.angle_gamma   90.00
#
_symmetry.space_group_name_H-M   'P 1'
#
loop_
_entity.id
_entity.type
_entity.pdbx_description
1 polymer ?
#
loop_
_entity_poly.entity_id
_entity_poly.type
_entity_poly.pdbx_seq_one_letter_code
_entity_poly.pdbx_strand_id
1 'polypeptide(L)'
;MVDEIENVKIGSLTPESRNVNLLVKVLDVGEPKDIETRYGTKHLAEATIADDSASMLMTLWEDQVDQVQEGDVLEIENAYISLVRGSMRLNLGRYGKMRKVDLDIDVSTEPNVSDQLHDRPRRDRYSQGKTRGKGYGKWV
;
A
#
# COMPACT_ATOMS: atom_id res chain seq x y z
N MET A 1 -10.40 -15.24 -25.44
CA MET A 1 -9.73 -13.93 -25.46
C MET A 1 -9.18 -13.75 -24.07
N VAL A 2 -7.86 -13.77 -23.93
CA VAL A 2 -7.19 -13.48 -22.66
C VAL A 2 -6.97 -11.98 -22.74
N ASP A 3 -7.69 -11.21 -21.92
CA ASP A 3 -7.44 -9.78 -21.83
C ASP A 3 -6.00 -9.61 -21.30
N GLU A 4 -5.16 -8.95 -22.08
CA GLU A 4 -3.80 -8.62 -21.68
C GLU A 4 -3.93 -7.58 -20.56
N ILE A 5 -3.65 -8.00 -19.32
CA ILE A 5 -3.73 -7.12 -18.16
C ILE A 5 -2.59 -6.12 -18.27
N GLU A 6 -2.92 -4.83 -18.47
CA GLU A 6 -1.92 -3.77 -18.54
C GLU A 6 -1.27 -3.59 -17.16
N ASN A 7 0.06 -3.76 -17.14
CA ASN A 7 0.88 -3.56 -15.94
C ASN A 7 1.36 -2.11 -15.87
N VAL A 8 1.20 -1.49 -14.71
CA VAL A 8 1.78 -0.17 -14.41
C VAL A 8 3.16 -0.31 -13.78
N LYS A 9 3.96 0.74 -13.93
CA LYS A 9 5.33 0.82 -13.41
C LYS A 9 5.37 1.41 -12.01
N ILE A 10 6.26 0.93 -11.15
CA ILE A 10 6.41 1.41 -9.76
C ILE A 10 6.67 2.92 -9.73
N GLY A 11 7.55 3.42 -10.59
CA GLY A 11 7.91 4.83 -10.65
C GLY A 11 6.76 5.77 -11.04
N SER A 12 5.64 5.22 -11.54
CA SER A 12 4.43 5.98 -11.88
C SER A 12 3.37 6.00 -10.78
N LEU A 13 3.56 5.23 -9.71
CA LEU A 13 2.58 5.10 -8.63
C LEU A 13 2.50 6.39 -7.81
N THR A 14 1.28 6.69 -7.36
CA THR A 14 0.98 7.82 -6.49
C THR A 14 0.24 7.34 -5.25
N PRO A 15 0.13 8.18 -4.20
CA PRO A 15 -0.67 7.84 -3.02
C PRO A 15 -2.15 7.49 -3.30
N GLU A 16 -2.65 7.84 -4.50
CA GLU A 16 -4.03 7.64 -4.92
C GLU A 16 -4.22 6.40 -5.81
N SER A 17 -3.13 5.77 -6.23
CA SER A 17 -3.15 4.58 -7.09
C SER A 17 -3.90 3.42 -6.45
N ARG A 18 -4.87 2.87 -7.21
CA ARG A 18 -5.74 1.75 -6.82
C ARG A 18 -6.02 0.89 -8.05
N ASN A 19 -6.36 -0.37 -7.81
CA ASN A 19 -6.66 -1.36 -8.85
C ASN A 19 -5.51 -1.47 -9.87
N VAL A 20 -4.28 -1.41 -9.38
CA VAL A 20 -3.08 -1.47 -10.20
C VAL A 20 -2.58 -2.90 -10.30
N ASN A 21 -2.09 -3.27 -11.48
CA ASN A 21 -1.44 -4.55 -11.74
C ASN A 21 0.03 -4.30 -12.05
N LEU A 22 0.92 -5.13 -11.52
CA LEU A 22 2.36 -4.95 -11.63
C LEU A 22 3.07 -6.28 -11.83
N LEU A 23 4.22 -6.23 -12.50
CA LEU A 23 5.20 -7.30 -12.54
C LEU A 23 6.46 -6.82 -11.82
N VAL A 24 6.80 -7.46 -10.70
CA VAL A 24 7.86 -6.97 -9.80
C VAL A 24 8.74 -8.12 -9.32
N LYS A 25 9.98 -7.81 -8.95
CA LYS A 25 10.91 -8.73 -8.31
C LYS A 25 11.06 -8.37 -6.84
N VAL A 26 11.08 -9.37 -5.98
CA VAL A 26 11.32 -9.22 -4.55
C VAL A 26 12.83 -9.16 -4.32
N LEU A 27 13.28 -8.05 -3.74
CA LEU A 27 14.69 -7.80 -3.44
C LEU A 27 15.06 -8.19 -2.01
N ASP A 28 14.12 -8.10 -1.07
CA ASP A 28 14.31 -8.44 0.34
C ASP A 28 12.95 -8.67 1.01
N VAL A 29 12.92 -9.51 2.04
CA VAL A 29 11.76 -9.72 2.93
C VAL A 29 12.21 -9.52 4.37
N GLY A 30 11.76 -8.43 4.97
CA GLY A 30 12.10 -8.09 6.34
C GLY A 30 11.50 -9.04 7.38
N GLU A 31 12.00 -8.95 8.61
CA GLU A 31 11.54 -9.80 9.72
C GLU A 31 10.03 -9.62 9.97
N PRO A 32 9.27 -10.72 10.06
CA PRO A 32 7.85 -10.67 10.40
C PRO A 32 7.59 -10.14 11.81
N LYS A 33 6.49 -9.41 11.98
CA LYS A 33 6.11 -8.72 13.21
C LYS A 33 4.62 -8.81 13.45
N ASP A 34 4.27 -8.89 14.72
CA ASP A 34 2.89 -8.78 15.17
C ASP A 34 2.55 -7.32 15.48
N ILE A 35 1.41 -6.87 14.97
CA ILE A 35 0.86 -5.54 15.25
C ILE A 35 -0.53 -5.64 15.87
N GLU A 36 -0.80 -4.78 16.84
CA GLU A 36 -2.13 -4.67 17.44
C GLU A 36 -3.02 -3.77 16.57
N THR A 37 -4.17 -4.30 16.15
CA THR A 37 -5.18 -3.56 15.40
C THR A 37 -6.50 -3.52 16.17
N ARG A 38 -7.42 -2.63 15.75
CA ARG A 38 -8.79 -2.60 16.29
C ARG A 38 -9.59 -3.91 16.10
N TYR A 39 -9.08 -4.82 15.27
CA TYR A 39 -9.69 -6.11 14.94
C TYR A 39 -8.90 -7.29 15.54
N GLY A 40 -7.93 -7.02 16.42
CA GLY A 40 -7.03 -8.01 17.02
C GLY A 40 -5.60 -7.90 16.49
N THR A 41 -4.73 -8.77 17.01
CA THR A 41 -3.34 -8.93 16.57
C THR A 41 -3.30 -9.40 15.11
N LYS A 42 -2.40 -8.81 14.33
CA LYS A 42 -2.17 -9.11 12.92
C LYS A 42 -0.69 -9.37 12.68
N HIS A 43 -0.39 -10.38 11.89
CA HIS A 43 0.97 -10.70 11.48
C HIS A 43 1.30 -10.06 10.14
N LEU A 44 2.48 -9.44 10.01
CA LEU A 44 2.92 -8.86 8.75
C LEU A 44 4.44 -8.88 8.59
N ALA A 45 4.90 -8.73 7.36
CA ALA A 45 6.28 -8.38 7.00
C ALA A 45 6.29 -7.22 5.97
N GLU A 46 7.38 -6.47 5.91
CA GLU A 46 7.64 -5.52 4.82
C GLU A 46 8.65 -6.15 3.86
N ALA A 47 8.30 -6.20 2.57
CA ALA A 47 9.18 -6.65 1.51
C ALA A 47 9.60 -5.47 0.63
N THR A 48 10.86 -5.45 0.20
CA THR A 48 11.33 -4.52 -0.82
C THR A 48 11.11 -5.16 -2.18
N ILE A 49 10.35 -4.48 -3.05
CA ILE A 49 10.06 -4.93 -4.41
C ILE A 49 10.56 -3.89 -5.43
N ALA A 50 10.90 -4.33 -6.64
CA ALA A 50 11.37 -3.45 -7.70
C ALA A 50 10.94 -3.91 -9.10
N ASP A 51 10.85 -2.95 -10.00
CA ASP A 51 10.82 -3.13 -11.45
C ASP A 51 11.91 -2.25 -12.08
N ASP A 52 12.00 -2.24 -13.41
CA ASP A 52 12.96 -1.41 -14.17
C ASP A 52 12.86 0.10 -13.93
N SER A 53 11.78 0.58 -13.30
CA SER A 53 11.50 2.00 -13.11
C SER A 53 11.82 2.52 -11.71
N ALA A 54 11.65 1.70 -10.67
CA ALA A 54 11.83 2.10 -9.26
C ALA A 54 11.73 0.89 -8.31
N SER A 55 12.03 1.13 -7.03
CA SER A 55 11.74 0.21 -5.93
C SER A 55 10.70 0.78 -4.96
N MET A 56 10.05 -0.09 -4.19
CA MET A 56 9.14 0.31 -3.11
C MET A 56 8.96 -0.78 -2.06
N LEU A 57 8.34 -0.42 -0.94
CA LEU A 57 7.89 -1.35 0.09
C LEU A 57 6.50 -1.91 -0.23
N MET A 58 6.37 -3.24 -0.10
CA MET A 58 5.11 -3.97 -0.09
C MET A 58 4.84 -4.50 1.32
N THR A 59 3.60 -4.38 1.78
CA THR A 59 3.18 -5.01 3.04
C THR A 59 2.60 -6.38 2.75
N LEU A 60 3.22 -7.42 3.30
CA LEU A 60 2.76 -8.80 3.28
C LEU A 60 1.96 -9.06 4.56
N TRP A 61 0.69 -9.44 4.42
CA TRP A 61 -0.20 -9.71 5.55
C TRP A 61 -0.41 -11.21 5.75
N GLU A 62 -0.40 -11.65 7.00
CA GLU A 62 -0.82 -13.00 7.41
C GLU A 62 -0.13 -14.10 6.59
N ASP A 63 -0.88 -14.88 5.82
CA ASP A 63 -0.40 -15.98 5.00
C ASP A 63 0.53 -15.54 3.86
N GLN A 64 0.49 -14.27 3.47
CA GLN A 64 1.37 -13.73 2.43
C GLN A 64 2.83 -13.70 2.88
N VAL A 65 3.09 -13.61 4.19
CA VAL A 65 4.44 -13.57 4.76
C VAL A 65 5.21 -14.85 4.41
N ASP A 66 4.56 -16.00 4.48
CA ASP A 66 5.18 -17.30 4.21
C ASP A 66 5.20 -17.66 2.71
N GLN A 67 4.45 -16.91 1.87
CA GLN A 67 4.32 -17.18 0.44
C GLN A 67 5.39 -16.50 -0.42
N VAL A 68 6.08 -15.50 0.12
CA VAL A 68 7.00 -14.64 -0.63
C VAL A 68 8.41 -14.74 -0.08
N GLN A 69 9.39 -14.82 -0.97
CA GLN A 69 10.81 -14.95 -0.65
C GLN A 69 11.63 -14.00 -1.51
N GLU A 70 12.84 -13.66 -1.04
CA GLU A 70 13.81 -12.92 -1.83
C GLU A 70 14.08 -13.62 -3.18
N GLY A 71 14.14 -12.84 -4.25
CA GLY A 71 14.38 -13.32 -5.61
C GLY A 71 13.12 -13.73 -6.37
N ASP A 72 11.96 -13.90 -5.71
CA ASP A 72 10.71 -14.19 -6.39
C ASP A 72 10.33 -13.08 -7.38
N VAL A 73 9.80 -13.46 -8.54
CA VAL A 73 9.10 -12.54 -9.44
C VAL A 73 7.59 -12.75 -9.29
N LEU A 74 6.89 -11.66 -9.00
CA LEU A 74 5.47 -11.66 -8.68
C LEU A 74 4.69 -10.89 -9.76
N GLU A 75 3.67 -11.56 -10.29
CA GLU A 75 2.56 -10.90 -10.97
C GLU A 75 1.52 -10.53 -9.91
N ILE A 76 1.26 -9.24 -9.77
CA ILE A 76 0.38 -8.65 -8.77
C ILE A 76 -0.84 -8.08 -9.49
N GLU A 77 -2.04 -8.47 -9.04
CA GLU A 77 -3.30 -7.96 -9.57
C GLU A 77 -4.08 -7.18 -8.51
N ASN A 78 -4.69 -6.07 -8.93
CA ASN A 78 -5.64 -5.29 -8.15
C ASN A 78 -5.09 -4.84 -6.77
N ALA A 79 -3.84 -4.37 -6.79
CA ALA A 79 -3.18 -3.78 -5.64
C ALA A 79 -3.59 -2.30 -5.46
N TYR A 80 -3.21 -1.73 -4.32
CA TYR A 80 -3.41 -0.32 -4.02
C TYR A 80 -2.28 0.25 -3.18
N ILE A 81 -2.11 1.57 -3.24
CA ILE A 81 -1.18 2.31 -2.40
C ILE A 81 -1.86 2.75 -1.11
N SER A 82 -1.15 2.58 -0.01
CA SER A 82 -1.49 3.18 1.28
C SER A 82 -0.32 3.98 1.84
N LEU A 83 -0.60 4.92 2.75
CA LEU A 83 0.43 5.71 3.41
C LEU A 83 0.60 5.27 4.86
N VAL A 84 1.74 4.70 5.20
CA VAL A 84 2.13 4.46 6.60
C VAL A 84 3.10 5.56 7.00
N ARG A 85 2.69 6.41 7.95
CA ARG A 85 3.48 7.59 8.39
C ARG A 85 3.98 8.49 7.24
N GLY A 86 3.18 8.61 6.18
CA GLY A 86 3.49 9.44 5.00
C GLY A 86 4.24 8.71 3.89
N SER A 87 4.76 7.51 4.13
CA SER A 87 5.51 6.75 3.12
C SER A 87 4.63 5.69 2.46
N MET A 88 4.74 5.56 1.13
CA MET A 88 3.90 4.67 0.31
C MET A 88 4.22 3.20 0.56
N ARG A 89 3.16 2.38 0.69
CA ARG A 89 3.23 0.91 0.70
C ARG A 89 2.29 0.34 -0.36
N LEU A 90 2.77 -0.61 -1.15
CA LEU A 90 1.91 -1.48 -1.96
C LEU A 90 1.20 -2.48 -1.04
N ASN A 91 -0.10 -2.67 -1.26
CA ASN A 91 -0.92 -3.61 -0.49
C ASN A 91 -1.87 -4.37 -1.41
N LEU A 92 -2.17 -5.62 -1.05
CA LEU A 92 -3.23 -6.40 -1.69
C LEU A 92 -4.55 -6.18 -0.95
N GLY A 93 -5.58 -5.78 -1.69
CA GLY A 93 -6.94 -5.66 -1.16
C GLY A 93 -7.66 -7.01 -1.09
N ARG A 94 -8.93 -7.00 -0.67
CA ARG A 94 -9.79 -8.20 -0.61
C ARG A 94 -9.84 -9.01 -1.92
N TYR A 95 -9.73 -8.33 -3.05
CA TYR A 95 -9.76 -8.91 -4.40
C TYR A 95 -8.39 -8.83 -5.09
N GLY A 96 -7.34 -8.48 -4.34
CA GLY A 96 -5.98 -8.48 -4.83
C GLY A 96 -5.44 -9.90 -4.89
N LYS A 97 -4.56 -10.16 -5.85
CA LYS A 97 -3.89 -11.45 -5.99
C LYS A 97 -2.41 -11.23 -6.24
N MET A 98 -1.61 -12.22 -5.86
CA MET A 98 -0.23 -12.32 -6.28
C MET A 98 0.06 -13.75 -6.71
N ARG A 99 0.91 -13.91 -7.72
CA ARG A 99 1.34 -15.20 -8.23
C ARG A 99 2.81 -15.15 -8.60
N LYS A 100 3.56 -16.19 -8.22
CA LYS A 100 4.93 -16.37 -8.66
C LYS A 100 4.97 -16.70 -10.15
N VAL A 101 5.88 -16.06 -10.87
CA VAL A 101 6.14 -16.32 -12.28
C VAL A 101 7.61 -16.63 -12.48
N ASP A 102 7.90 -17.50 -13.45
CA ASP A 102 9.26 -17.82 -13.85
C ASP A 102 9.67 -16.89 -14.99
N LEU A 103 10.02 -15.65 -14.63
CA LEU A 103 10.50 -14.61 -15.53
C LEU A 103 11.76 -14.00 -14.93
N ASP A 104 12.65 -13.52 -15.77
CA ASP A 104 13.74 -12.65 -15.36
C ASP A 104 13.43 -11.23 -15.83
N ILE A 105 13.49 -10.27 -14.91
CA ILE A 105 13.16 -8.87 -15.18
C ILE A 105 14.29 -7.97 -14.68
N ASP A 106 14.54 -6.91 -15.44
CA ASP A 106 15.41 -5.83 -15.00
C ASP A 106 14.76 -5.08 -13.83
N VAL A 107 15.59 -4.65 -12.90
CA VAL A 107 15.18 -3.91 -11.70
C VAL A 107 16.03 -2.69 -11.48
N SER A 108 15.40 -1.62 -11.01
CA SER A 108 16.06 -0.43 -10.49
C SER A 108 15.77 -0.30 -9.00
N THR A 109 16.81 -0.16 -8.19
CA THR A 109 16.67 0.13 -6.76
C THR A 109 16.39 1.61 -6.50
N GLU A 110 16.64 2.48 -7.50
CA GLU A 110 16.51 3.93 -7.36
C GLU A 110 15.61 4.52 -8.46
N PRO A 111 14.66 5.41 -8.10
CA PRO A 111 14.34 5.83 -6.74
C PRO A 111 13.61 4.72 -5.96
N ASN A 112 13.73 4.72 -4.64
CA ASN A 112 12.77 4.04 -3.78
C ASN A 112 11.60 4.99 -3.51
N VAL A 113 10.43 4.72 -4.10
CA VAL A 113 9.26 5.61 -3.96
C VAL A 113 8.65 5.57 -2.56
N SER A 114 9.00 4.58 -1.74
CA SER A 114 8.61 4.56 -0.32
C SER A 114 9.42 5.53 0.53
N ASP A 115 10.58 6.02 0.10
CA ASP A 115 11.36 7.00 0.87
C ASP A 115 10.78 8.41 0.79
N GLN A 116 9.86 8.65 -0.15
CA GLN A 116 9.17 9.91 -0.32
C GLN A 116 8.02 10.04 0.70
N LEU A 117 8.04 11.13 1.49
CA LEU A 117 6.96 11.44 2.41
C LEU A 117 5.89 12.28 1.72
N HIS A 118 4.67 11.75 1.72
CA HIS A 118 3.47 12.40 1.22
C HIS A 118 2.58 12.86 2.37
N ASP A 119 2.05 14.08 2.25
CA ASP A 119 1.05 14.58 3.17
C ASP A 119 -0.24 13.77 3.02
N ARG A 120 -0.74 13.26 4.15
CA ARG A 120 -2.11 12.74 4.18
C ARG A 120 -3.04 13.93 3.94
N PRO A 121 -3.97 13.89 2.98
CA PRO A 121 -4.96 14.94 2.86
C PRO A 121 -5.66 15.05 4.22
N ARG A 122 -5.54 16.22 4.85
CA ARG A 122 -6.32 16.51 6.05
C ARG A 122 -7.77 16.36 5.61
N ARG A 123 -8.46 15.33 6.10
CA ARG A 123 -9.92 15.29 6.03
C ARG A 123 -10.36 16.51 6.80
N ASP A 124 -10.63 17.60 6.09
CA ASP A 124 -11.33 18.75 6.63
C ASP A 124 -12.64 18.21 7.17
N ARG A 125 -12.65 17.96 8.47
CA ARG A 125 -13.87 17.70 9.22
C ARG A 125 -14.68 18.97 9.05
N TYR A 126 -15.63 18.95 8.13
CA TYR A 126 -16.73 19.88 8.09
C TYR A 126 -17.21 20.06 9.53
N SER A 127 -16.95 21.23 10.08
CA SER A 127 -17.52 21.71 11.33
C SER A 127 -19.01 21.92 11.10
N GLN A 128 -19.76 20.82 11.03
CA GLN A 128 -21.21 20.82 11.18
C GLN A 128 -21.50 20.70 12.67
N GLY A 129 -21.55 21.86 13.32
CA GLY A 129 -21.98 22.01 14.71
C GLY A 129 -22.94 23.18 14.82
N LYS A 130 -24.13 23.04 14.23
CA LYS A 130 -25.29 23.88 14.52
C LYS A 130 -25.66 23.72 16.00
N THR A 131 -25.57 24.78 16.80
CA THR A 131 -26.45 24.95 17.97
C THR A 131 -27.16 26.29 17.85
N ARG A 132 -28.40 26.25 17.37
CA ARG A 132 -29.41 27.28 17.60
C ARG A 132 -30.06 26.98 18.96
N GLY A 133 -30.02 27.92 19.89
CA GLY A 133 -30.77 27.88 21.14
C GLY A 133 -30.92 29.28 21.73
N LYS A 134 -32.05 29.94 21.42
CA LYS A 134 -32.56 31.17 22.05
C LYS A 134 -32.77 30.95 23.56
N GLY A 135 -32.50 31.96 24.40
CA GLY A 135 -32.90 31.96 25.81
C GLY A 135 -32.75 33.32 26.48
N TYR A 136 -33.88 33.96 26.74
CA TYR A 136 -34.07 35.29 27.32
C TYR A 136 -33.73 35.37 28.81
N GLY A 137 -33.43 36.58 29.32
CA GLY A 137 -33.98 37.03 30.61
C GLY A 137 -33.05 36.98 31.83
N LYS A 138 -32.50 38.16 32.15
CA LYS A 138 -32.01 38.60 33.46
C LYS A 138 -33.12 38.62 34.50
N TRP A 139 -32.94 37.99 35.67
CA TRP A 139 -33.34 38.35 37.06
C TRP A 139 -32.57 37.37 37.99
N VAL A 140 -31.98 37.71 39.13
CA VAL A 140 -32.25 38.72 40.19
C VAL A 140 -30.98 39.47 40.59
#